data_AF-A0A518INZ2-F1
#
_entry.id   AF-A0A518INZ2-F1
#
_cell.length_a   1.000
_cell.length_b   1.000
_cell.length_c   1.000
_cell.angle_alpha   90.00
_cell.angle_beta   90.00
_cell.angle_gamma   90.00
#
_symmetry.space_group_name_H-M   'P 1'
#
loop_
_entity.id
_entity.type
_entity.pdbx_description
1 polymer ?
#
loop_
_entity_poly.entity_id
_entity_poly.type
_entity_poly.pdbx_seq_one_letter_code
_entity_poly.pdbx_strand_id
1 'polypeptide(L)'
;MKIDRAVGSWMLLIALIVGCQRSPESATQTQRDPSRPIRVLTTTGMVADLARNVGDDQVEVVQLLGPGTDPHLYKPTRDDVQSILGADVVFYSGLMLEGKMGDTLVRAGRSKPVWAVTEAIDESYLLEPEDAQGHFDPHVWNDIQAWSQCIEVVRKALADFDPDHADDYQANAAKYQQQLNELHAYGLRSMQTIPAENRILVTSHDAFNYFGRAYDLQVLGVQGLSTESEAGLQRINGLVDLLIDKKVRAVFVESSVPRKNIEALVNGAASRGQEVKIGGELFSDAMGTAGSYEGTYVGMMDHNITRVVRALGGEAPERGLNDKLSE
;
A
#
# COMPACT_ATOMS: atom_id res chain seq x y z
N MET A 1 -38.69 102.36 -4.77
CA MET A 1 -37.87 102.69 -3.58
C MET A 1 -37.28 101.37 -3.09
N LYS A 2 -35.94 101.30 -3.05
CA LYS A 2 -35.15 100.10 -2.67
C LYS A 2 -35.33 99.76 -1.18
N ILE A 3 -35.18 98.47 -0.85
CA ILE A 3 -34.37 97.83 0.22
C ILE A 3 -34.72 96.32 0.09
N ASP A 4 -33.95 95.49 -0.61
CA ASP A 4 -32.69 94.81 -0.24
C ASP A 4 -32.77 93.78 0.91
N ARG A 5 -32.30 92.55 0.57
CA ARG A 5 -31.77 91.44 1.40
C ARG A 5 -32.79 90.49 2.04
N ALA A 6 -32.64 89.16 2.04
CA ALA A 6 -31.57 88.27 1.59
C ALA A 6 -32.16 86.88 1.28
N VAL A 7 -31.61 86.23 0.24
CA VAL A 7 -31.86 84.84 -0.12
C VAL A 7 -30.96 83.95 0.74
N GLY A 8 -31.55 83.15 1.62
CA GLY A 8 -30.87 82.13 2.41
C GLY A 8 -31.27 80.75 1.90
N SER A 9 -30.52 80.24 0.92
CA SER A 9 -30.60 78.85 0.45
C SER A 9 -29.79 77.97 1.40
N TRP A 10 -30.41 77.01 2.09
CA TRP A 10 -29.71 75.94 2.80
C TRP A 10 -30.20 74.59 2.26
N MET A 11 -29.30 73.98 1.49
CA MET A 11 -29.40 72.64 0.90
C MET A 11 -29.60 71.57 1.98
N LEU A 12 -30.61 70.71 1.80
CA LEU A 12 -30.68 69.42 2.47
C LEU A 12 -29.52 68.54 1.98
N LEU A 13 -28.56 68.24 2.86
CA LEU A 13 -27.57 67.18 2.67
C LEU A 13 -28.27 65.82 2.88
N ILE A 14 -28.61 65.14 1.79
CA ILE A 14 -28.97 63.71 1.84
C ILE A 14 -27.67 62.92 1.94
N ALA A 15 -27.38 62.39 3.13
CA ALA A 15 -26.28 61.46 3.33
C ALA A 15 -26.61 60.12 2.67
N LEU A 16 -26.02 59.86 1.50
CA LEU A 16 -25.97 58.54 0.87
C LEU A 16 -25.08 57.64 1.74
N ILE A 17 -25.70 56.81 2.56
CA ILE A 17 -25.02 55.68 3.22
C ILE A 17 -24.77 54.64 2.13
N VAL A 18 -23.59 54.71 1.50
CA VAL A 18 -23.07 53.62 0.67
C VAL A 18 -22.73 52.48 1.63
N GLY A 19 -23.69 51.59 1.84
CA GLY A 19 -23.44 50.32 2.49
C GLY A 19 -22.52 49.49 1.60
N CYS A 20 -21.27 49.31 2.01
CA CYS A 20 -20.41 48.28 1.47
C CYS A 20 -21.02 46.92 1.82
N GLN A 21 -21.91 46.41 0.98
CA GLN A 21 -22.18 44.98 0.91
C GLN A 21 -20.88 44.32 0.45
N ARG A 22 -20.10 43.81 1.41
CA ARG A 22 -19.09 42.80 1.11
C ARG A 22 -19.85 41.58 0.61
N SER A 23 -19.84 41.38 -0.70
CA SER A 23 -20.12 40.09 -1.29
C SER A 23 -19.30 39.05 -0.52
N PRO A 24 -19.87 37.88 -0.19
CA PRO A 24 -19.04 36.79 0.30
C PRO A 24 -17.97 36.56 -0.77
N GLU A 25 -16.71 36.81 -0.42
CA GLU A 25 -15.56 36.33 -1.18
C GLU A 25 -15.79 34.82 -1.29
N SER A 26 -16.25 34.39 -2.46
CA SER A 26 -16.20 33.01 -2.87
C SER A 26 -14.77 32.59 -2.60
N ALA A 27 -14.58 31.65 -1.68
CA ALA A 27 -13.26 31.14 -1.34
C ALA A 27 -12.55 30.84 -2.65
N THR A 28 -11.57 31.67 -3.01
CA THR A 28 -10.76 31.49 -4.19
C THR A 28 -10.04 30.18 -3.93
N GLN A 29 -10.54 29.09 -4.50
CA GLN A 29 -9.76 27.87 -4.65
C GLN A 29 -8.49 28.34 -5.34
N THR A 30 -7.38 28.31 -4.61
CA THR A 30 -6.07 28.66 -5.14
C THR A 30 -5.85 27.73 -6.32
N GLN A 31 -6.10 28.21 -7.55
CA GLN A 31 -5.89 27.41 -8.75
C GLN A 31 -4.42 27.01 -8.73
N ARG A 32 -4.17 25.71 -8.65
CA ARG A 32 -2.83 25.14 -8.73
C ARG A 32 -2.22 25.60 -10.04
N ASP A 33 -0.95 25.95 -10.01
CA ASP A 33 -0.16 26.10 -11.22
C ASP A 33 -0.04 24.71 -11.88
N PRO A 34 -0.69 24.45 -13.03
CA PRO A 34 -0.67 23.14 -13.68
C PRO A 34 0.75 22.75 -14.12
N SER A 35 1.72 23.68 -14.10
CA SER A 35 3.11 23.40 -14.46
C SER A 35 3.95 22.78 -13.33
N ARG A 36 3.46 22.72 -12.08
CA ARG A 36 4.17 22.05 -10.96
C ARG A 36 3.59 20.66 -10.70
N PRO A 37 4.39 19.60 -10.52
CA PRO A 37 3.89 18.28 -10.13
C PRO A 37 3.06 18.29 -8.84
N ILE A 38 2.09 17.37 -8.73
CA ILE A 38 1.31 17.14 -7.50
C ILE A 38 2.25 16.51 -6.48
N ARG A 39 2.36 17.08 -5.28
CA ARG A 39 3.08 16.41 -4.20
C ARG A 39 2.19 15.33 -3.58
N VAL A 40 2.43 14.09 -4.00
CA VAL A 40 1.71 12.92 -3.53
C VAL A 40 2.52 12.28 -2.42
N LEU A 41 1.93 12.12 -1.23
CA LEU A 41 2.55 11.33 -0.18
C LEU A 41 1.91 9.96 -0.09
N THR A 42 2.73 8.93 0.05
CA THR A 42 2.28 7.55 0.24
C THR A 42 2.90 6.92 1.48
N THR A 43 2.18 5.98 2.09
CA THR A 43 2.70 5.22 3.25
C THR A 43 3.70 4.16 2.79
N THR A 44 3.23 3.03 2.28
CA THR A 44 4.06 1.89 1.86
C THR A 44 4.66 2.08 0.48
N GLY A 45 5.69 1.29 0.18
CA GLY A 45 6.29 1.24 -1.16
C GLY A 45 5.31 0.77 -2.23
N MET A 46 4.42 -0.17 -1.91
CA MET A 46 3.43 -0.71 -2.86
C MET A 46 2.43 0.36 -3.28
N VAL A 47 1.98 1.20 -2.33
CA VAL A 47 1.13 2.36 -2.63
C VAL A 47 1.91 3.43 -3.40
N ALA A 48 3.19 3.63 -3.08
CA ALA A 48 4.07 4.53 -3.84
C ALA A 48 4.20 4.10 -5.31
N ASP A 49 4.33 2.80 -5.56
CA ASP A 49 4.45 2.24 -6.91
C ASP A 49 3.16 2.45 -7.72
N LEU A 50 1.97 2.29 -7.11
CA LEU A 50 0.70 2.68 -7.74
C LEU A 50 0.71 4.15 -8.16
N ALA A 51 1.05 5.05 -7.22
CA ALA A 51 1.05 6.49 -7.46
C ALA A 51 2.04 6.91 -8.56
N ARG A 52 3.24 6.33 -8.57
CA ARG A 52 4.27 6.61 -9.61
C ARG A 52 3.82 6.12 -10.98
N ASN A 53 3.29 4.91 -11.08
CA ASN A 53 2.90 4.34 -12.38
C ASN A 53 1.66 5.02 -12.97
N VAL A 54 0.73 5.52 -12.14
CA VAL A 54 -0.46 6.23 -12.62
C VAL A 54 -0.16 7.69 -12.91
N GLY A 55 0.52 8.38 -11.98
CA GLY A 55 0.76 9.81 -12.05
C GLY A 55 1.93 10.22 -12.94
N ASP A 56 2.93 9.35 -13.12
CA ASP A 56 4.15 9.56 -13.91
C ASP A 56 4.76 10.96 -13.69
N ASP A 57 5.08 11.71 -14.75
CA ASP A 57 5.70 13.05 -14.68
C ASP A 57 4.81 14.12 -14.00
N GLN A 58 3.52 13.85 -13.79
CA GLN A 58 2.58 14.82 -13.19
C GLN A 58 2.62 14.79 -11.66
N VAL A 59 3.31 13.84 -11.06
CA VAL A 59 3.36 13.66 -9.60
C VAL A 59 4.80 13.59 -9.08
N GLU A 60 5.01 14.21 -7.93
CA GLU A 60 6.19 14.00 -7.10
C GLU A 60 5.78 13.10 -5.93
N VAL A 61 6.21 11.83 -5.96
CA VAL A 61 5.82 10.84 -4.94
C VAL A 61 6.83 10.78 -3.79
N VAL A 62 6.37 11.13 -2.60
CA VAL A 62 7.08 10.99 -1.34
C VAL A 62 6.58 9.74 -0.61
N GLN A 63 7.44 8.72 -0.52
CA GLN A 63 7.16 7.47 0.18
C GLN A 63 7.68 7.54 1.63
N LEU A 64 6.83 7.30 2.61
CA LEU A 64 7.22 7.35 4.03
C LEU A 64 7.95 6.08 4.49
N LEU A 65 7.42 4.90 4.15
CA LEU A 65 7.93 3.63 4.65
C LEU A 65 8.86 3.02 3.61
N GLY A 66 10.15 2.97 3.94
CA GLY A 66 11.20 2.44 3.07
C GLY A 66 11.37 0.92 3.14
N PRO A 67 12.38 0.39 2.43
CA PRO A 67 12.72 -1.03 2.47
C PRO A 67 12.91 -1.56 3.91
N GLY A 68 12.42 -2.78 4.17
CA GLY A 68 12.48 -3.43 5.49
C GLY A 68 11.69 -2.75 6.60
N THR A 69 10.86 -1.74 6.30
CA THR A 69 10.05 -1.05 7.31
C THR A 69 8.70 -1.74 7.49
N ASP A 70 8.41 -2.17 8.72
CA ASP A 70 7.13 -2.75 9.11
C ASP A 70 6.07 -1.65 9.35
N PRO A 71 4.98 -1.60 8.56
CA PRO A 71 3.93 -0.59 8.68
C PRO A 71 3.05 -0.78 9.92
N HIS A 72 2.87 -2.00 10.42
CA HIS A 72 2.05 -2.30 11.60
C HIS A 72 2.66 -1.64 12.84
N LEU A 73 4.00 -1.66 12.92
CA LEU A 73 4.73 -1.14 14.08
C LEU A 73 5.10 0.34 13.95
N TYR A 74 5.09 0.89 12.75
CA TYR A 74 5.65 2.20 12.44
C TYR A 74 4.93 3.33 13.17
N LYS A 75 5.69 4.15 13.89
CA LYS A 75 5.18 5.36 14.54
C LYS A 75 5.67 6.58 13.77
N PRO A 76 4.77 7.41 13.23
CA PRO A 76 5.18 8.56 12.44
C PRO A 76 5.97 9.54 13.32
N THR A 77 7.11 9.97 12.80
CA THR A 77 7.92 11.03 13.40
C THR A 77 7.26 12.39 13.21
N ARG A 78 7.82 13.44 13.84
CA ARG A 78 7.32 14.81 13.63
C ARG A 78 7.45 15.25 12.18
N ASP A 79 8.52 14.85 11.50
CA ASP A 79 8.78 15.22 10.11
C ASP A 79 7.84 14.48 9.17
N ASP A 80 7.48 13.22 9.48
CA ASP A 80 6.46 12.48 8.73
C ASP A 80 5.09 13.17 8.86
N VAL A 81 4.70 13.57 10.08
CA VAL A 81 3.45 14.31 10.30
C VAL A 81 3.45 15.63 9.51
N GLN A 82 4.58 16.36 9.51
CA GLN A 82 4.70 17.58 8.70
C GLN A 82 4.60 17.30 7.21
N SER A 83 5.21 16.22 6.73
CA SER A 83 5.15 15.80 5.32
C SER A 83 3.73 15.43 4.91
N ILE A 84 3.01 14.65 5.73
CA ILE A 84 1.59 14.31 5.54
C ILE A 84 0.75 15.59 5.47
N LEU A 85 0.97 16.52 6.41
CA LEU A 85 0.25 17.80 6.45
C LEU A 85 0.69 18.79 5.35
N GLY A 86 1.83 18.58 4.69
CA GLY A 86 2.34 19.41 3.58
C GLY A 86 2.02 18.88 2.18
N ALA A 87 1.65 17.61 2.03
CA ALA A 87 1.30 17.00 0.75
C ALA A 87 0.02 17.60 0.13
N ASP A 88 -0.08 17.55 -1.19
CA ASP A 88 -1.30 17.94 -1.92
C ASP A 88 -2.36 16.82 -1.83
N VAL A 89 -1.94 15.56 -2.00
CA VAL A 89 -2.77 14.34 -1.89
C VAL A 89 -2.02 13.28 -1.07
N VAL A 90 -2.75 12.49 -0.27
CA VAL A 90 -2.17 11.35 0.47
C VAL A 90 -2.86 10.05 0.06
N PHE A 91 -2.08 9.02 -0.25
CA PHE A 91 -2.57 7.64 -0.42
C PHE A 91 -1.97 6.73 0.65
N TYR A 92 -2.78 5.84 1.20
CA TYR A 92 -2.33 4.83 2.14
C TYR A 92 -3.00 3.49 1.84
N SER A 93 -2.55 2.39 2.44
CA SER A 93 -3.09 1.07 2.15
C SER A 93 -4.54 0.96 2.59
N GLY A 94 -4.82 1.26 3.87
CA GLY A 94 -6.12 1.01 4.48
C GLY A 94 -6.17 -0.32 5.23
N LEU A 95 -7.38 -0.79 5.55
CA LEU A 95 -7.61 -2.05 6.27
C LEU A 95 -6.83 -2.19 7.58
N MET A 96 -6.61 -1.06 8.28
CA MET A 96 -5.85 -0.99 9.54
C MET A 96 -4.35 -1.34 9.43
N LEU A 97 -3.78 -1.44 8.22
CA LEU A 97 -2.35 -1.72 8.04
C LEU A 97 -1.46 -0.72 8.81
N GLU A 98 -1.68 0.58 8.59
CA GLU A 98 -0.92 1.64 9.25
C GLU A 98 -1.47 1.96 10.65
N GLY A 99 -1.60 0.93 11.49
CA GLY A 99 -2.37 0.98 12.75
C GLY A 99 -2.04 2.17 13.66
N LYS A 100 -0.78 2.61 13.70
CA LYS A 100 -0.32 3.74 14.54
C LYS A 100 -0.33 5.09 13.84
N MET A 101 -0.73 5.14 12.57
CA MET A 101 -0.86 6.37 11.78
C MET A 101 -2.31 6.84 11.62
N GLY A 102 -3.30 6.01 12.00
CA GLY A 102 -4.73 6.28 11.80
C GLY A 102 -5.18 7.68 12.20
N ASP A 103 -4.87 8.11 13.42
CA ASP A 103 -5.23 9.46 13.91
C ASP A 103 -4.60 10.59 13.07
N THR A 104 -3.37 10.38 12.59
CA THR A 104 -2.67 11.37 11.76
C THR A 104 -3.31 11.46 10.38
N LEU A 105 -3.65 10.32 9.77
CA LEU A 105 -4.31 10.24 8.46
C LEU A 105 -5.72 10.84 8.51
N VAL A 106 -6.52 10.48 9.53
CA VAL A 106 -7.85 11.06 9.77
C VAL A 106 -7.78 12.57 9.97
N ARG A 107 -6.77 13.06 10.72
CA ARG A 107 -6.57 14.50 10.91
C ARG A 107 -6.23 15.20 9.60
N ALA A 108 -5.36 14.63 8.77
CA ALA A 108 -5.01 15.18 7.47
C ALA A 108 -6.23 15.25 6.53
N GLY A 109 -7.07 14.21 6.54
CA GLY A 109 -8.30 14.12 5.73
C GLY A 109 -9.33 15.22 5.99
N ARG A 110 -9.20 15.98 7.09
CA ARG A 110 -10.06 17.14 7.37
C ARG A 110 -9.78 18.34 6.47
N SER A 111 -8.61 18.40 5.83
CA SER A 111 -8.17 19.57 5.06
C SER A 111 -7.66 19.26 3.65
N LYS A 112 -7.48 17.98 3.30
CA LYS A 112 -6.98 17.56 1.99
C LYS A 112 -7.49 16.17 1.62
N PRO A 113 -7.41 15.78 0.33
CA PRO A 113 -7.71 14.42 -0.09
C PRO A 113 -6.74 13.41 0.55
N VAL A 114 -7.30 12.41 1.24
CA VAL A 114 -6.59 11.29 1.84
C VAL A 114 -7.38 10.03 1.52
N TRP A 115 -6.78 9.10 0.78
CA TRP A 115 -7.47 7.95 0.20
C TRP A 115 -6.82 6.63 0.63
N ALA A 116 -7.63 5.69 1.10
CA ALA A 116 -7.21 4.30 1.28
C ALA A 116 -7.32 3.60 -0.08
N VAL A 117 -6.22 3.11 -0.65
CA VAL A 117 -6.27 2.54 -2.01
C VAL A 117 -7.06 1.24 -2.08
N THR A 118 -7.22 0.54 -0.95
CA THR A 118 -8.03 -0.67 -0.84
C THR A 118 -9.53 -0.42 -0.76
N GLU A 119 -10.00 0.84 -0.68
CA GLU A 119 -11.43 1.15 -0.56
C GLU A 119 -12.27 0.75 -1.78
N ALA A 120 -11.63 0.57 -2.95
CA ALA A 120 -12.30 0.09 -4.16
C ALA A 120 -12.55 -1.43 -4.14
N ILE A 121 -11.94 -2.16 -3.21
CA ILE A 121 -12.09 -3.61 -3.11
C ILE A 121 -13.40 -3.92 -2.40
N ASP A 122 -14.24 -4.71 -3.05
CA ASP A 122 -15.51 -5.15 -2.47
C ASP A 122 -15.27 -5.92 -1.17
N GLU A 123 -16.04 -5.59 -0.14
CA GLU A 123 -15.90 -6.19 1.20
C GLU A 123 -16.05 -7.72 1.16
N SER A 124 -16.89 -8.26 0.27
CA SER A 124 -17.05 -9.72 0.09
C SER A 124 -15.81 -10.42 -0.46
N TYR A 125 -14.86 -9.66 -1.01
CA TYR A 125 -13.58 -10.16 -1.49
C TYR A 125 -12.50 -10.13 -0.39
N LEU A 126 -12.67 -9.34 0.66
CA LEU A 126 -11.71 -9.24 1.75
C LEU A 126 -11.71 -10.52 2.59
N LEU A 127 -10.54 -10.90 3.08
CA LEU A 127 -10.38 -12.02 4.00
C LEU A 127 -10.53 -11.53 5.44
N GLU A 128 -11.28 -12.27 6.24
CA GLU A 128 -11.42 -12.05 7.69
C GLU A 128 -11.00 -13.34 8.41
N PRO A 129 -9.69 -13.53 8.66
CA PRO A 129 -9.21 -14.69 9.41
C PRO A 129 -9.83 -14.75 10.81
N GLU A 130 -10.10 -15.96 11.32
CA GLU A 130 -10.79 -16.15 12.61
C GLU A 130 -10.07 -15.47 13.80
N ASP A 131 -8.75 -15.36 13.74
CA ASP A 131 -7.91 -14.72 14.76
C ASP A 131 -7.79 -13.20 14.61
N ALA A 132 -8.38 -12.61 13.55
CA ALA A 132 -8.35 -11.19 13.25
C ALA A 132 -9.37 -10.36 14.06
N GLN A 133 -10.17 -10.98 14.93
CA GLN A 133 -11.13 -10.31 15.83
C GLN A 133 -12.11 -9.35 15.12
N GLY A 134 -12.57 -9.71 13.92
CA GLY A 134 -13.48 -8.85 13.13
C GLY A 134 -12.78 -7.85 12.21
N HIS A 135 -11.45 -7.92 12.09
CA HIS A 135 -10.68 -7.11 11.16
C HIS A 135 -10.37 -7.86 9.87
N PHE A 136 -10.38 -7.14 8.75
CA PHE A 136 -9.93 -7.68 7.48
C PHE A 136 -8.40 -7.79 7.44
N ASP A 137 -7.92 -8.81 6.75
CA ASP A 137 -6.51 -8.95 6.39
C ASP A 137 -6.10 -7.78 5.47
N PRO A 138 -5.09 -6.98 5.85
CA PRO A 138 -4.67 -5.81 5.08
C PRO A 138 -3.78 -6.12 3.88
N HIS A 139 -3.24 -7.34 3.76
CA HIS A 139 -2.14 -7.67 2.83
C HIS A 139 -2.63 -7.96 1.40
N VAL A 140 -3.57 -7.16 0.90
CA VAL A 140 -4.27 -7.41 -0.36
C VAL A 140 -3.34 -7.34 -1.57
N TRP A 141 -2.21 -6.62 -1.47
CA TRP A 141 -1.20 -6.54 -2.52
C TRP A 141 -0.60 -7.89 -2.91
N ASN A 142 -0.75 -8.91 -2.07
CA ASN A 142 -0.31 -10.26 -2.38
C ASN A 142 -1.21 -11.02 -3.38
N ASP A 143 -2.44 -10.55 -3.63
CA ASP A 143 -3.22 -10.94 -4.81
C ASP A 143 -3.12 -9.83 -5.87
N ILE A 144 -2.43 -10.14 -6.97
CA ILE A 144 -2.12 -9.16 -8.01
C ILE A 144 -3.39 -8.65 -8.71
N GLN A 145 -4.41 -9.50 -8.89
CA GLN A 145 -5.67 -9.07 -9.51
C GLN A 145 -6.48 -8.18 -8.57
N ALA A 146 -6.48 -8.50 -7.28
CA ALA A 146 -7.09 -7.66 -6.26
C ALA A 146 -6.40 -6.29 -6.18
N TRP A 147 -5.08 -6.29 -6.06
CA TRP A 147 -4.28 -5.07 -5.97
C TRP A 147 -4.42 -4.18 -7.19
N SER A 148 -4.62 -4.78 -8.36
CA SER A 148 -4.83 -4.01 -9.58
C SER A 148 -6.09 -3.14 -9.54
N GLN A 149 -7.09 -3.47 -8.73
CA GLN A 149 -8.28 -2.64 -8.54
C GLN A 149 -7.94 -1.32 -7.82
N CYS A 150 -6.89 -1.31 -6.98
CA CYS A 150 -6.41 -0.12 -6.28
C CYS A 150 -5.91 0.97 -7.23
N ILE A 151 -5.53 0.62 -8.47
CA ILE A 151 -5.13 1.57 -9.51
C ILE A 151 -6.23 2.60 -9.76
N GLU A 152 -7.50 2.17 -9.72
CA GLU A 152 -8.64 3.02 -10.02
C GLU A 152 -8.83 4.13 -8.97
N VAL A 153 -8.56 3.86 -7.70
CA VAL A 153 -8.62 4.86 -6.63
C VAL A 153 -7.61 5.97 -6.89
N VAL A 154 -6.36 5.59 -7.19
CA VAL A 154 -5.29 6.53 -7.49
C VAL A 154 -5.61 7.33 -8.75
N ARG A 155 -6.02 6.66 -9.83
CA ARG A 155 -6.38 7.29 -11.11
C ARG A 155 -7.49 8.32 -10.92
N LYS A 156 -8.58 7.94 -10.25
CA LYS A 156 -9.72 8.83 -10.01
C LYS A 156 -9.31 10.01 -9.14
N ALA A 157 -8.62 9.77 -8.03
CA ALA A 157 -8.20 10.82 -7.12
C ALA A 157 -7.25 11.84 -7.80
N LEU A 158 -6.34 11.38 -8.65
CA LEU A 158 -5.47 12.27 -9.42
C LEU A 158 -6.24 13.03 -10.51
N ALA A 159 -7.15 12.38 -11.25
CA ALA A 159 -7.99 13.04 -12.26
C ALA A 159 -8.96 14.07 -11.66
N ASP A 160 -9.51 13.80 -10.47
CA ASP A 160 -10.38 14.73 -9.76
C ASP A 160 -9.57 15.95 -9.24
N PHE A 161 -8.30 15.74 -8.88
CA PHE A 161 -7.42 16.81 -8.40
C PHE A 161 -6.78 17.62 -9.54
N ASP A 162 -6.50 16.99 -10.68
CA ASP A 162 -5.85 17.56 -11.86
C ASP A 162 -6.57 17.14 -13.15
N PRO A 163 -7.74 17.74 -13.45
CA PRO A 163 -8.57 17.33 -14.59
C PRO A 163 -7.91 17.53 -15.96
N ASP A 164 -6.97 18.48 -16.07
CA ASP A 164 -6.27 18.79 -17.32
C ASP A 164 -5.40 17.61 -17.80
N HIS A 165 -4.98 16.73 -16.88
CA HIS A 165 -4.15 15.54 -17.16
C HIS A 165 -4.92 14.21 -16.99
N ALA A 166 -6.26 14.26 -16.92
CA ALA A 166 -7.08 13.07 -16.67
C ALA A 166 -6.88 11.94 -17.71
N ASP A 167 -6.68 12.29 -18.99
CA ASP A 167 -6.44 11.32 -20.06
C ASP A 167 -5.07 10.63 -19.92
N ASP A 168 -4.05 11.34 -19.42
CA ASP A 168 -2.72 10.78 -19.15
C ASP A 168 -2.81 9.75 -18.03
N TYR A 169 -3.49 10.06 -16.93
CA TYR A 169 -3.70 9.12 -15.82
C TYR A 169 -4.46 7.88 -16.27
N GLN A 170 -5.47 8.04 -17.14
CA GLN A 170 -6.22 6.92 -17.71
C GLN A 170 -5.34 6.00 -18.57
N ALA A 171 -4.50 6.58 -19.43
CA ALA A 171 -3.59 5.81 -20.28
C ALA A 171 -2.52 5.07 -19.44
N ASN A 172 -1.96 5.75 -18.44
CA ASN A 172 -0.97 5.19 -17.52
C ASN A 172 -1.55 4.06 -16.67
N ALA A 173 -2.75 4.26 -16.10
CA ALA A 173 -3.47 3.22 -15.37
C ALA A 173 -3.70 1.97 -16.23
N ALA A 174 -4.15 2.12 -17.48
CA ALA A 174 -4.37 1.00 -18.39
C ALA A 174 -3.07 0.23 -18.71
N LYS A 175 -1.97 0.95 -18.93
CA LYS A 175 -0.64 0.35 -19.16
C LYS A 175 -0.18 -0.45 -17.94
N TYR A 176 -0.32 0.10 -16.74
CA TYR A 176 0.11 -0.57 -15.53
C TYR A 176 -0.76 -1.78 -15.19
N GLN A 177 -2.08 -1.67 -15.37
CA GLN A 177 -3.02 -2.79 -15.27
C GLN A 177 -2.64 -3.96 -16.20
N GLN A 178 -2.18 -3.67 -17.43
CA GLN A 178 -1.68 -4.71 -18.33
C GLN A 178 -0.44 -5.41 -17.78
N GLN A 179 0.52 -4.66 -17.23
CA GLN A 179 1.72 -5.24 -16.60
C GLN A 179 1.35 -6.15 -15.42
N LEU A 180 0.38 -5.76 -14.60
CA LEU A 180 -0.09 -6.60 -13.49
C LEU A 180 -0.81 -7.86 -13.97
N ASN A 181 -1.54 -7.79 -15.09
CA ASN A 181 -2.15 -8.97 -15.71
C ASN A 181 -1.10 -9.96 -16.22
N GLU A 182 -0.02 -9.47 -16.84
CA GLU A 182 1.10 -10.30 -17.31
C GLU A 182 1.82 -10.99 -16.13
N LEU A 183 2.05 -10.24 -15.05
CA LEU A 183 2.66 -10.74 -13.82
C LEU A 183 1.78 -11.78 -13.11
N HIS A 184 0.48 -11.53 -13.03
CA HIS A 184 -0.46 -12.50 -12.48
C HIS A 184 -0.51 -13.80 -13.29
N ALA A 185 -0.54 -13.69 -14.62
CA ALA A 185 -0.53 -14.85 -15.50
C ALA A 185 0.78 -15.66 -15.38
N TYR A 186 1.92 -14.99 -15.15
CA TYR A 186 3.17 -15.65 -14.79
C TYR A 186 3.04 -16.41 -13.48
N GLY A 187 2.55 -15.77 -12.41
CA GLY A 187 2.30 -16.39 -11.12
C GLY A 187 1.46 -17.66 -11.23
N LEU A 188 0.31 -17.59 -11.90
CA LEU A 188 -0.57 -18.75 -12.11
C LEU A 188 0.14 -19.92 -12.80
N ARG A 189 0.87 -19.65 -13.90
CA ARG A 189 1.57 -20.71 -14.65
C ARG A 189 2.69 -21.34 -13.82
N SER A 190 3.50 -20.52 -13.16
CA SER A 190 4.62 -21.03 -12.36
C SER A 190 4.16 -21.79 -11.14
N MET A 191 3.11 -21.34 -10.44
CA MET A 191 2.59 -22.01 -9.24
C MET A 191 1.98 -23.39 -9.55
N GLN A 192 1.38 -23.55 -10.73
CA GLN A 192 0.85 -24.85 -11.17
C GLN A 192 1.90 -25.96 -11.27
N THR A 193 3.18 -25.60 -11.43
CA THR A 193 4.29 -26.57 -11.50
C THR A 193 4.68 -27.13 -10.14
N ILE A 194 4.26 -26.50 -9.04
CA ILE A 194 4.53 -26.97 -7.69
C ILE A 194 3.71 -28.25 -7.43
N PRO A 195 4.35 -29.36 -7.00
CA PRO A 195 3.65 -30.59 -6.59
C PRO A 195 2.60 -30.27 -5.51
N ALA A 196 1.40 -30.85 -5.63
CA ALA A 196 0.27 -30.52 -4.76
C ALA A 196 0.59 -30.71 -3.26
N GLU A 197 1.36 -31.75 -2.93
CA GLU A 197 1.81 -32.04 -1.56
C GLU A 197 2.79 -31.00 -0.99
N ASN A 198 3.42 -30.18 -1.84
CA ASN A 198 4.36 -29.14 -1.43
C ASN A 198 3.71 -27.75 -1.36
N ARG A 199 2.41 -27.60 -1.62
CA ARG A 199 1.68 -26.32 -1.67
C ARG A 199 1.37 -25.75 -0.28
N ILE A 200 2.38 -25.72 0.59
CA ILE A 200 2.31 -25.16 1.94
C ILE A 200 3.40 -24.08 2.05
N LEU A 201 2.96 -22.83 2.20
CA LEU A 201 3.82 -21.66 2.38
C LEU A 201 3.85 -21.28 3.86
N VAL A 202 5.02 -21.38 4.47
CA VAL A 202 5.23 -21.02 5.88
C VAL A 202 6.16 -19.81 5.97
N THR A 203 5.68 -18.73 6.59
CA THR A 203 6.33 -17.41 6.61
C THR A 203 6.45 -16.85 8.04
N SER A 204 7.14 -15.72 8.21
CA SER A 204 7.43 -15.12 9.52
C SER A 204 6.15 -14.61 10.19
N HIS A 205 5.25 -14.01 9.41
CA HIS A 205 3.91 -13.63 9.86
C HIS A 205 2.85 -13.90 8.78
N ASP A 206 1.58 -13.71 9.14
CA ASP A 206 0.45 -14.10 8.32
C ASP A 206 0.09 -13.06 7.24
N ALA A 207 1.06 -12.69 6.40
CA ALA A 207 0.90 -11.69 5.35
C ALA A 207 0.42 -12.24 4.00
N PHE A 208 0.38 -13.56 3.83
CA PHE A 208 0.28 -14.18 2.51
C PHE A 208 -1.08 -14.85 2.25
N ASN A 209 -2.11 -14.64 3.06
CA ASN A 209 -3.41 -15.31 2.85
C ASN A 209 -4.02 -15.02 1.47
N TYR A 210 -3.95 -13.77 1.00
CA TYR A 210 -4.35 -13.40 -0.36
C TYR A 210 -3.49 -14.08 -1.43
N PHE A 211 -2.18 -14.22 -1.19
CA PHE A 211 -1.29 -15.00 -2.06
C PHE A 211 -1.74 -16.46 -2.16
N GLY A 212 -2.03 -17.08 -1.00
CA GLY A 212 -2.51 -18.45 -0.92
C GLY A 212 -3.82 -18.66 -1.67
N ARG A 213 -4.76 -17.73 -1.53
CA ARG A 213 -6.02 -17.75 -2.28
C ARG A 213 -5.80 -17.59 -3.79
N ALA A 214 -4.95 -16.67 -4.20
CA ALA A 214 -4.68 -16.38 -5.61
C ALA A 214 -3.96 -17.53 -6.34
N TYR A 215 -3.08 -18.24 -5.62
CA TYR A 215 -2.13 -19.19 -6.20
C TYR A 215 -2.25 -20.61 -5.67
N ASP A 216 -3.35 -20.94 -4.99
CA ASP A 216 -3.67 -22.28 -4.47
C ASP A 216 -2.58 -22.84 -3.53
N LEU A 217 -2.21 -22.04 -2.53
CA LEU A 217 -1.29 -22.45 -1.46
C LEU A 217 -1.99 -22.40 -0.11
N GLN A 218 -1.74 -23.40 0.73
CA GLN A 218 -2.02 -23.28 2.15
C GLN A 218 -0.96 -22.37 2.79
N VAL A 219 -1.39 -21.33 3.49
CA VAL A 219 -0.50 -20.33 4.10
C VAL A 219 -0.52 -20.46 5.62
N LEU A 220 0.65 -20.30 6.23
CA LEU A 220 0.85 -20.33 7.67
C LEU A 220 1.89 -19.30 8.11
N GLY A 221 1.47 -18.25 8.82
CA GLY A 221 2.39 -17.34 9.52
C GLY A 221 2.83 -17.83 10.91
N VAL A 222 4.05 -17.51 11.34
CA VAL A 222 4.47 -17.74 12.74
C VAL A 222 3.75 -16.77 13.67
N GLN A 223 3.82 -15.48 13.36
CA GLN A 223 2.98 -14.44 13.95
C GLN A 223 1.64 -14.34 13.19
N GLY A 224 0.64 -13.69 13.80
CA GLY A 224 -0.65 -13.45 13.15
C GLY A 224 -0.58 -12.34 12.10
N LEU A 225 -1.74 -11.80 11.72
CA LEU A 225 -1.86 -10.72 10.73
C LEU A 225 -1.05 -9.46 11.09
N SER A 226 -0.99 -9.13 12.38
CA SER A 226 -0.18 -8.00 12.86
C SER A 226 1.04 -8.50 13.61
N THR A 227 2.17 -7.83 13.37
CA THR A 227 3.45 -8.08 14.05
C THR A 227 3.54 -7.38 15.42
N GLU A 228 2.48 -6.68 15.86
CA GLU A 228 2.40 -6.05 17.19
C GLU A 228 2.61 -7.03 18.35
N SER A 229 2.22 -8.29 18.15
CA SER A 229 2.39 -9.35 19.14
C SER A 229 3.40 -10.40 18.65
N GLU A 230 4.30 -10.80 19.53
CA GLU A 230 5.24 -11.89 19.29
C GLU A 230 4.53 -13.25 19.37
N ALA A 231 5.05 -14.22 18.61
CA ALA A 231 4.53 -15.57 18.64
C ALA A 231 4.85 -16.26 19.98
N GLY A 232 3.82 -16.79 20.63
CA GLY A 232 4.00 -17.58 21.85
C GLY A 232 4.66 -18.94 21.58
N LEU A 233 5.33 -19.50 22.58
CA LEU A 233 6.00 -20.82 22.49
C LEU A 233 5.05 -21.95 22.04
N GLN A 234 3.78 -21.89 22.46
CA GLN A 234 2.77 -22.88 22.04
C GLN A 234 2.52 -22.84 20.53
N ARG A 235 2.47 -21.65 19.92
CA ARG A 235 2.31 -21.48 18.48
C ARG A 235 3.52 -22.04 17.73
N ILE A 236 4.74 -21.73 18.18
CA ILE A 236 5.97 -22.25 17.60
C ILE A 236 5.98 -23.78 17.63
N ASN A 237 5.68 -24.39 18.78
CA ASN A 237 5.64 -25.85 18.91
C ASN A 237 4.57 -26.49 18.01
N GLY A 238 3.37 -25.89 17.94
CA GLY A 238 2.30 -26.36 17.06
C GLY A 238 2.67 -26.29 15.57
N LEU A 239 3.40 -25.24 15.17
CA LEU A 239 3.93 -25.16 13.81
C LEU A 239 5.02 -26.20 13.56
N VAL A 240 5.92 -26.47 14.51
CA VAL A 240 6.90 -27.56 14.39
C VAL A 240 6.22 -28.92 14.21
N ASP A 241 5.16 -29.20 14.97
CA ASP A 241 4.34 -30.41 14.79
C ASP A 241 3.77 -30.49 13.37
N LEU A 242 3.23 -29.38 12.85
CA LEU A 242 2.67 -29.31 11.50
C LEU A 242 3.75 -29.53 10.43
N LEU A 243 4.92 -28.91 10.56
CA LEU A 243 6.03 -29.09 9.61
C LEU A 243 6.41 -30.58 9.47
N ILE A 244 6.41 -31.31 10.58
CA ILE A 244 6.73 -32.75 10.61
C ILE A 244 5.58 -33.58 10.03
N ASP A 245 4.33 -33.35 10.46
CA ASP A 245 3.15 -34.09 9.98
C ASP A 245 2.97 -33.96 8.47
N LYS A 246 3.06 -32.71 7.98
CA LYS A 246 2.89 -32.38 6.56
C LYS A 246 4.15 -32.55 5.74
N LYS A 247 5.28 -32.92 6.37
CA LYS A 247 6.59 -33.09 5.71
C LYS A 247 7.00 -31.85 4.91
N VAL A 248 6.75 -30.66 5.47
CA VAL A 248 7.11 -29.39 4.86
C VAL A 248 8.62 -29.35 4.66
N ARG A 249 9.05 -28.94 3.47
CA ARG A 249 10.46 -28.94 3.07
C ARG A 249 11.11 -27.57 3.16
N ALA A 250 10.34 -26.51 3.01
CA ALA A 250 10.83 -25.14 3.00
C ALA A 250 9.95 -24.22 3.84
N VAL A 251 10.60 -23.29 4.54
CA VAL A 251 10.00 -22.15 5.25
C VAL A 251 10.70 -20.87 4.78
N PHE A 252 10.08 -19.72 4.93
CA PHE A 252 10.59 -18.47 4.35
C PHE A 252 10.74 -17.40 5.42
N VAL A 253 11.86 -16.67 5.35
CA VAL A 253 12.05 -15.43 6.14
C VAL A 253 11.51 -14.25 5.37
N GLU A 254 11.36 -13.11 6.05
CA GLU A 254 10.83 -11.89 5.46
C GLU A 254 11.74 -10.69 5.68
N SER A 255 11.67 -9.71 4.79
CA SER A 255 12.52 -8.51 4.81
C SER A 255 12.18 -7.53 5.95
N SER A 256 10.91 -7.51 6.42
CA SER A 256 10.41 -6.57 7.43
C SER A 256 10.28 -7.16 8.84
N VAL A 257 10.51 -8.47 9.01
CA VAL A 257 10.26 -9.19 10.27
C VAL A 257 11.49 -9.98 10.74
N PRO A 258 11.80 -10.06 12.05
CA PRO A 258 12.96 -10.78 12.54
C PRO A 258 12.99 -12.28 12.18
N ARG A 259 14.13 -12.73 11.61
CA ARG A 259 14.37 -14.12 11.18
C ARG A 259 14.32 -15.17 12.29
N LYS A 260 14.52 -14.75 13.55
CA LYS A 260 14.63 -15.61 14.75
C LYS A 260 13.48 -16.62 14.88
N ASN A 261 12.27 -16.24 14.46
CA ASN A 261 11.07 -17.06 14.60
C ASN A 261 11.09 -18.24 13.61
N ILE A 262 11.54 -18.00 12.38
CA ILE A 262 11.74 -19.04 11.36
C ILE A 262 12.90 -19.96 11.72
N GLU A 263 14.00 -19.39 12.21
CA GLU A 263 15.16 -20.17 12.69
C GLU A 263 14.75 -21.10 13.85
N ALA A 264 13.88 -20.64 14.76
CA ALA A 264 13.33 -21.48 15.81
C ALA A 264 12.51 -22.66 15.26
N LEU A 265 11.71 -22.46 14.21
CA LEU A 265 10.96 -23.55 13.55
C LEU A 265 11.90 -24.58 12.93
N VAL A 266 12.92 -24.12 12.18
CA VAL A 266 13.91 -24.99 11.53
C VAL A 266 14.66 -25.81 12.58
N ASN A 267 15.15 -25.17 13.64
CA ASN A 267 15.85 -25.85 14.73
C ASN A 267 14.94 -26.84 15.47
N GLY A 268 13.67 -26.46 15.71
CA GLY A 268 12.67 -27.33 16.33
C GLY A 268 12.40 -28.59 15.50
N ALA A 269 12.19 -28.44 14.20
CA ALA A 269 11.99 -29.57 13.29
C ALA A 269 13.24 -30.47 13.21
N ALA A 270 14.43 -29.87 13.11
CA ALA A 270 15.70 -30.60 13.07
C ALA A 270 15.93 -31.42 14.35
N SER A 271 15.59 -30.88 15.53
CA SER A 271 15.68 -31.60 16.81
C SER A 271 14.80 -32.86 16.87
N ARG A 272 13.81 -32.96 15.97
CA ARG A 272 12.88 -34.08 15.84
C ARG A 272 13.11 -34.91 14.56
N GLY A 273 14.24 -34.71 13.90
CA GLY A 273 14.69 -35.52 12.76
C GLY A 273 14.08 -35.13 11.41
N GLN A 274 13.39 -33.99 11.31
CA GLN A 274 12.90 -33.45 10.03
C GLN A 274 13.84 -32.33 9.57
N GLU A 275 14.42 -32.48 8.37
CA GLU A 275 15.18 -31.39 7.74
C GLU A 275 14.20 -30.43 7.03
N VAL A 276 14.27 -29.16 7.41
CA VAL A 276 13.49 -28.07 6.80
C VAL A 276 14.48 -26.97 6.38
N LYS A 277 14.38 -26.50 5.14
CA LYS A 277 15.28 -25.49 4.59
C LYS A 277 14.64 -24.10 4.67
N ILE A 278 15.45 -23.07 4.81
CA ILE A 278 15.00 -21.70 4.53
C ILE A 278 15.01 -21.52 3.01
N GLY A 279 13.82 -21.42 2.41
CA GLY A 279 13.61 -21.33 0.96
C GLY A 279 14.02 -19.99 0.34
N GLY A 280 14.28 -18.99 1.18
CA GLY A 280 14.69 -17.66 0.78
C GLY A 280 14.05 -16.59 1.67
N GLU A 281 14.35 -15.34 1.34
CA GLU A 281 13.69 -14.17 1.89
C GLU A 281 12.58 -13.72 0.94
N LEU A 282 11.41 -13.40 1.50
CA LEU A 282 10.27 -12.84 0.78
C LEU A 282 10.04 -11.39 1.21
N PHE A 283 9.46 -10.61 0.30
CA PHE A 283 8.95 -9.28 0.61
C PHE A 283 7.50 -9.41 1.06
N SER A 284 7.19 -9.06 2.31
CA SER A 284 5.82 -9.03 2.83
C SER A 284 5.29 -7.60 2.83
N ASP A 285 5.69 -6.79 3.81
CA ASP A 285 5.17 -5.44 4.02
C ASP A 285 6.05 -4.32 3.47
N ALA A 286 7.24 -4.68 2.98
CA ALA A 286 8.18 -3.76 2.38
C ALA A 286 8.79 -4.36 1.12
N MET A 287 8.92 -3.53 0.09
CA MET A 287 9.60 -3.88 -1.15
C MET A 287 11.12 -3.89 -0.97
N GLY A 288 11.83 -4.28 -2.02
CA GLY A 288 13.29 -4.20 -2.11
C GLY A 288 13.81 -2.76 -2.15
N THR A 289 15.13 -2.64 -2.29
CA THR A 289 15.82 -1.35 -2.30
C THR A 289 15.29 -0.42 -3.39
N ALA A 290 15.00 0.84 -3.04
CA ALA A 290 14.55 1.83 -4.00
C ALA A 290 15.52 1.96 -5.19
N GLY A 291 14.98 1.94 -6.41
CA GLY A 291 15.76 1.96 -7.66
C GLY A 291 16.23 0.59 -8.15
N SER A 292 16.09 -0.49 -7.37
CA SER A 292 16.23 -1.86 -7.88
C SER A 292 14.92 -2.35 -8.52
N TYR A 293 14.99 -3.47 -9.24
CA TYR A 293 13.78 -4.09 -9.79
C TYR A 293 12.83 -4.54 -8.68
N GLU A 294 13.35 -5.18 -7.62
CA GLU A 294 12.62 -5.58 -6.42
C GLU A 294 12.08 -4.41 -5.60
N GLY A 295 12.60 -3.19 -5.82
CA GLY A 295 12.06 -1.93 -5.30
C GLY A 295 10.86 -1.40 -6.08
N THR A 296 10.30 -2.17 -7.01
CA THR A 296 9.00 -1.95 -7.67
C THR A 296 8.03 -3.06 -7.26
N TYR A 297 6.72 -2.80 -7.31
CA TYR A 297 5.73 -3.83 -6.97
C TYR A 297 5.83 -5.04 -7.91
N VAL A 298 6.07 -4.80 -9.20
CA VAL A 298 6.26 -5.87 -10.19
C VAL A 298 7.45 -6.75 -9.84
N GLY A 299 8.61 -6.16 -9.53
CA GLY A 299 9.80 -6.93 -9.18
C GLY A 299 9.69 -7.61 -7.81
N MET A 300 9.03 -6.99 -6.84
CA MET A 300 8.72 -7.59 -5.54
C MET A 300 7.90 -8.88 -5.71
N MET A 301 6.81 -8.82 -6.48
CA MET A 301 5.94 -9.98 -6.69
C MET A 301 6.59 -11.04 -7.59
N ASP A 302 7.34 -10.63 -8.62
CA ASP A 302 8.15 -11.54 -9.44
C ASP A 302 9.16 -12.31 -8.58
N HIS A 303 9.86 -11.62 -7.66
CA HIS A 303 10.77 -12.24 -6.69
C HIS A 303 10.04 -13.26 -5.83
N ASN A 304 8.95 -12.86 -5.18
CA ASN A 304 8.20 -13.73 -4.29
C ASN A 304 7.70 -14.99 -5.01
N ILE A 305 7.04 -14.83 -6.17
CA ILE A 305 6.55 -15.94 -6.99
C ILE A 305 7.70 -16.88 -7.34
N THR A 306 8.80 -16.33 -7.86
CA THR A 306 9.94 -17.12 -8.34
C THR A 306 10.60 -17.90 -7.19
N ARG A 307 10.82 -17.26 -6.05
CA ARG A 307 11.44 -17.90 -4.87
C ARG A 307 10.54 -18.98 -4.29
N VAL A 308 9.24 -18.71 -4.13
CA VAL A 308 8.27 -19.69 -3.61
C VAL A 308 8.19 -20.91 -4.53
N VAL A 309 8.01 -20.71 -5.83
CA VAL A 309 7.90 -21.80 -6.81
C VAL A 309 9.12 -22.70 -6.76
N ARG A 310 10.32 -22.12 -6.84
CA ARG A 310 11.57 -22.89 -6.85
C ARG A 310 11.81 -23.62 -5.53
N ALA A 311 11.56 -22.98 -4.40
CA ALA A 311 11.78 -23.59 -3.09
C ALA A 311 10.78 -24.71 -2.77
N LEU A 312 9.56 -24.64 -3.32
CA LEU A 312 8.53 -25.68 -3.18
C LEU A 312 8.62 -26.77 -4.27
N GLY A 313 9.63 -26.71 -5.13
CA GLY A 313 9.95 -27.76 -6.12
C GLY A 313 9.18 -27.64 -7.44
N GLY A 314 8.65 -26.46 -7.74
CA GLY A 314 8.17 -26.11 -9.07
C GLY A 314 9.26 -25.50 -9.97
N GLU A 315 8.85 -25.08 -11.16
CA GLU A 315 9.68 -24.52 -12.22
C GLU A 315 9.35 -23.04 -12.45
N ALA A 316 10.35 -22.19 -12.24
CA ALA A 316 10.33 -20.78 -12.59
C ALA A 316 11.71 -20.36 -13.13
N PRO A 317 11.77 -19.40 -14.07
CA PRO A 317 13.03 -18.82 -14.55
C PRO A 317 13.87 -18.34 -13.37
N GLU A 318 15.19 -18.57 -13.42
CA GLU A 318 16.09 -18.22 -12.33
C GLU A 318 16.07 -16.73 -11.98
N ARG A 319 15.93 -15.89 -13.01
CA ARG A 319 15.90 -14.43 -12.90
C ARG A 319 14.49 -13.83 -13.05
N GLY A 320 13.46 -14.64 -12.84
CA GLY A 320 12.05 -14.23 -12.83
C GLY A 320 11.46 -13.97 -14.21
N LEU A 321 10.23 -13.45 -14.22
CA LEU A 321 9.43 -13.16 -15.42
C LEU A 321 10.21 -12.36 -16.47
N ASN A 322 10.93 -11.34 -16.03
CA ASN A 322 11.56 -10.35 -16.89
C ASN A 322 13.10 -10.49 -17.00
N ASP A 323 13.68 -11.57 -16.47
CA ASP A 323 15.14 -11.79 -16.40
C ASP A 323 15.89 -10.66 -15.64
N LYS A 324 15.19 -10.02 -14.68
CA LYS A 324 15.63 -8.82 -13.96
C LYS A 324 15.87 -9.03 -12.47
N LEU A 325 15.50 -10.18 -11.91
CA LEU A 325 15.78 -10.46 -10.50
C LEU A 325 17.29 -10.48 -10.25
N SER A 326 17.68 -9.90 -9.12
CA SER A 326 19.00 -10.05 -8.54
C SER A 326 19.26 -11.51 -8.14
N GLU A 327 20.50 -11.96 -8.27
CA GLU A 327 20.93 -13.34 -7.93
C GLU A 327 20.74 -13.65 -6.43
#